data_AF-A0A947P128-F1
#
_entry.id   AF-A0A947P128-F1
#
_cell.length_a   1.000
_cell.length_b   1.000
_cell.length_c   1.000
_cell.angle_alpha   90.00
_cell.angle_beta   90.00
_cell.angle_gamma   90.00
#
_symmetry.space_group_name_H-M   'P 1'
#
loop_
_entity.id
_entity.type
_entity.pdbx_description
1 polymer ?
#
loop_
_entity_poly.entity_id
_entity_poly.type
_entity_poly.pdbx_seq_one_letter_code
_entity_poly.pdbx_strand_id
1 'polypeptide(L)'
;MIIDLEKCIGCHACAVACKAEWDVPTNEGRNWVKRLGPSQTPEGLASTYYPGLCNHCDSPTCVEACPADPVQMEFTDRLSGKTTIMEVAATWKDLFDGTVQIDKERCLGCGACAEACPYGARYVNPDLGEDGKADKCSFCVERTAIGLEPACVQTCLAGARIFGDLHDPHSKVAEYVKKGAIKLESDAVKIGPNVRYYGKKRDLSLLTSTCTPQSMPQASLRRIFLARMLKPLAKEAKRNPLLHLLG
;
A
#
# COMPACT_ATOMS: atom_id res chain seq x y z
N MET A 1 4.19 -0.62 -9.82
CA MET A 1 2.92 -0.65 -10.62
C MET A 1 2.72 0.70 -11.28
N ILE A 2 2.38 0.73 -12.57
CA ILE A 2 1.95 1.93 -13.29
C ILE A 2 0.47 1.81 -13.65
N ILE A 3 -0.24 2.93 -13.59
CA ILE A 3 -1.63 3.06 -14.04
C ILE A 3 -1.69 4.13 -15.13
N ASP A 4 -1.92 3.68 -16.36
CA ASP A 4 -2.04 4.50 -17.57
C ASP A 4 -3.48 5.00 -17.71
N LEU A 5 -3.70 6.27 -17.38
CA LEU A 5 -4.99 6.94 -17.42
C LEU A 5 -5.51 7.16 -18.83
N GLU A 6 -4.64 7.18 -19.85
CA GLU A 6 -5.09 7.31 -21.24
C GLU A 6 -5.77 6.04 -21.75
N LYS A 7 -5.38 4.90 -21.19
CA LYS A 7 -5.93 3.58 -21.51
C LYS A 7 -7.11 3.21 -20.61
N CYS A 8 -7.17 3.74 -19.39
CA CYS A 8 -8.22 3.37 -18.46
C CYS A 8 -9.60 3.86 -18.92
N ILE A 9 -10.48 2.93 -19.28
CA ILE A 9 -11.87 3.22 -19.66
C ILE A 9 -12.86 3.14 -18.49
N GLY A 10 -12.38 2.84 -17.28
CA GLY A 10 -13.21 2.75 -16.09
C GLY A 10 -14.21 1.59 -16.07
N CYS A 11 -13.88 0.43 -16.65
CA CYS A 11 -14.78 -0.72 -16.74
C CYS A 11 -14.96 -1.54 -15.45
N HIS A 12 -14.22 -1.21 -14.38
CA HIS A 12 -14.23 -1.92 -13.09
C HIS A 12 -13.80 -3.41 -13.10
N ALA A 13 -13.41 -3.98 -14.23
CA ALA A 13 -12.94 -5.37 -14.32
C ALA A 13 -11.81 -5.68 -13.33
N CYS A 14 -10.86 -4.75 -13.16
CA CYS A 14 -9.76 -4.89 -12.21
C CYS A 14 -10.21 -5.02 -10.74
N ALA A 15 -11.32 -4.38 -10.37
CA ALA A 15 -11.89 -4.45 -9.03
C ALA A 15 -12.60 -5.78 -8.84
N VAL A 16 -13.44 -6.18 -9.79
CA VAL A 16 -14.16 -7.45 -9.76
C VAL A 16 -13.21 -8.64 -9.72
N ALA A 17 -12.19 -8.68 -10.59
CA ALA A 17 -11.22 -9.76 -10.61
C ALA A 17 -10.43 -9.87 -9.30
N CYS A 18 -10.07 -8.72 -8.69
CA CYS A 18 -9.39 -8.73 -7.41
C CYS A 18 -10.29 -9.22 -6.27
N LYS A 19 -11.60 -9.01 -6.34
CA LYS A 19 -12.51 -9.60 -5.35
C LYS A 19 -12.64 -11.10 -5.53
N ALA A 20 -12.84 -11.55 -6.77
CA ALA A 20 -13.00 -12.96 -7.09
C ALA A 20 -11.74 -13.78 -6.79
N GLU A 21 -10.55 -13.23 -7.05
CA GLU A 21 -9.28 -13.92 -6.78
C GLU A 21 -8.99 -14.10 -5.28
N TRP A 22 -9.50 -13.20 -4.44
CA TRP A 22 -9.08 -13.09 -3.03
C TRP A 22 -10.22 -13.15 -2.03
N ASP A 23 -11.40 -13.61 -2.47
CA ASP A 23 -12.62 -13.70 -1.67
C ASP A 23 -12.90 -12.44 -0.85
N VAL A 24 -12.77 -11.28 -1.50
CA VAL A 24 -12.98 -9.98 -0.83
C VAL A 24 -14.48 -9.76 -0.60
N PRO A 25 -14.90 -9.33 0.61
CA PRO A 25 -16.30 -9.07 0.92
C PRO A 25 -16.97 -8.11 -0.07
N THR A 26 -18.29 -8.28 -0.23
CA THR A 26 -19.08 -7.55 -1.25
C THR A 26 -19.07 -6.04 -1.02
N ASN A 27 -19.02 -5.57 0.23
CA ASN A 27 -18.95 -4.17 0.63
C ASN A 27 -17.52 -3.59 0.68
N GLU A 28 -16.49 -4.44 0.59
CA GLU A 28 -15.09 -4.02 0.74
C GLU A 28 -14.31 -4.08 -0.58
N GLY A 29 -13.06 -3.58 -0.62
CA GLY A 29 -12.27 -3.61 -1.85
C GLY A 29 -10.77 -3.46 -1.63
N ARG A 30 -9.98 -4.35 -2.21
CA ARG A 30 -8.51 -4.23 -2.27
C ARG A 30 -8.03 -3.22 -3.32
N ASN A 31 -8.88 -2.89 -4.29
CA ASN A 31 -8.69 -1.81 -5.27
C ASN A 31 -10.04 -1.20 -5.66
N TRP A 32 -10.03 -0.01 -6.27
CA TRP A 32 -11.23 0.69 -6.71
C TRP A 32 -11.01 1.38 -8.06
N VAL A 33 -12.10 1.89 -8.65
CA VAL A 33 -12.09 2.83 -9.78
C VAL A 33 -13.09 3.93 -9.48
N LYS A 34 -12.65 5.19 -9.44
CA LYS A 34 -13.52 6.37 -9.25
C LYS A 34 -13.55 7.18 -10.54
N ARG A 35 -14.72 7.67 -10.96
CA ARG A 35 -14.81 8.66 -12.05
C ARG A 35 -14.40 10.02 -11.50
N LEU A 36 -13.56 10.75 -12.24
CA LEU A 36 -13.18 12.13 -11.94
C LEU A 36 -13.67 13.07 -13.04
N GLY A 37 -14.15 14.23 -12.63
CA GLY A 37 -14.67 15.26 -13.53
C GLY A 37 -16.02 14.89 -14.16
N PRO A 38 -16.46 15.64 -15.18
CA PRO A 38 -15.70 16.69 -15.88
C PRO A 38 -15.38 17.89 -14.97
N SER A 39 -14.17 18.44 -15.08
CA SER A 39 -13.75 19.62 -14.30
C SER A 39 -12.70 20.43 -15.04
N GLN A 40 -12.74 21.75 -14.86
CA GLN A 40 -11.73 22.65 -15.40
C GLN A 40 -10.44 22.52 -14.58
N THR A 41 -9.33 22.26 -15.25
CA THR A 41 -7.98 22.26 -14.66
C THR A 41 -7.15 23.40 -15.27
N PRO A 42 -5.98 23.75 -14.70
CA PRO A 42 -5.03 24.67 -15.33
C PRO A 42 -4.60 24.23 -16.75
N GLU A 43 -4.70 22.93 -17.04
CA GLU A 43 -4.32 22.30 -18.31
C GLU A 43 -5.53 22.06 -19.24
N GLY A 44 -6.70 22.62 -18.91
CA GLY A 44 -7.94 22.50 -19.69
C GLY A 44 -9.02 21.63 -19.04
N LEU A 45 -10.13 21.44 -19.76
CA LEU A 45 -11.23 20.57 -19.34
C LEU A 45 -10.77 19.10 -19.32
N ALA A 46 -10.88 18.46 -18.15
CA ALA A 46 -10.45 17.08 -17.92
C ALA A 46 -11.60 16.20 -17.43
N SER A 47 -11.56 14.93 -17.83
CA SER A 47 -12.38 13.85 -17.26
C SER A 47 -11.62 12.55 -17.42
N THR A 48 -11.46 11.83 -16.31
CA THR A 48 -10.64 10.62 -16.26
C THR A 48 -11.18 9.67 -15.19
N TYR A 49 -10.47 8.57 -14.95
CA TYR A 49 -10.76 7.63 -13.89
C TYR A 49 -9.57 7.55 -12.93
N TYR A 50 -9.84 7.28 -11.66
CA TYR A 50 -8.85 6.97 -10.65
C TYR A 50 -8.97 5.51 -10.22
N PRO A 51 -8.24 4.59 -10.87
CA PRO A 51 -8.02 3.26 -10.36
C PRO A 51 -7.01 3.31 -9.20
N GLY A 52 -7.45 3.11 -7.96
CA GLY A 52 -6.55 3.13 -6.79
C GLY A 52 -6.46 1.77 -6.11
N LEU A 53 -5.41 1.59 -5.31
CA LEU A 53 -5.11 0.39 -4.50
C LEU A 53 -4.04 0.74 -3.45
N CYS A 54 -3.60 -0.25 -2.67
CA CYS A 54 -2.44 -0.08 -1.80
C CYS A 54 -1.20 0.30 -2.61
N ASN A 55 -0.49 1.34 -2.16
CA ASN A 55 0.69 1.85 -2.84
C ASN A 55 1.97 1.06 -2.54
N HIS A 56 1.96 0.13 -1.58
CA HIS A 56 3.15 -0.56 -1.07
C HIS A 56 4.31 0.43 -0.83
N CYS A 57 4.04 1.45 -0.01
CA CYS A 57 4.89 2.64 0.15
C CYS A 57 6.30 2.33 0.66
N ASP A 58 7.23 3.24 0.37
CA ASP A 58 8.62 3.12 0.81
C ASP A 58 8.78 3.22 2.33
N SER A 59 8.06 4.17 2.93
CA SER A 59 7.98 4.41 4.37
C SER A 59 6.54 4.18 4.87
N PRO A 60 6.08 2.92 4.97
CA PRO A 60 4.67 2.61 5.20
C PRO A 60 4.25 2.87 6.65
N THR A 61 3.50 3.95 6.88
CA THR A 61 2.96 4.29 8.20
C THR A 61 2.07 3.22 8.82
N CYS A 62 1.40 2.45 7.97
CA CYS A 62 0.61 1.30 8.39
C CYS A 62 1.43 0.17 9.05
N VAL A 63 2.73 0.06 8.75
CA VAL A 63 3.66 -0.88 9.43
C VAL A 63 4.00 -0.35 10.83
N GLU A 64 4.39 0.93 10.92
CA GLU A 64 4.71 1.57 12.20
C GLU A 64 3.51 1.62 13.17
N ALA A 65 2.29 1.69 12.63
CA ALA A 65 1.08 1.74 13.42
C ALA A 65 0.67 0.38 14.00
N CYS A 66 1.25 -0.74 13.58
CA CYS A 66 0.84 -2.07 14.02
C CYS A 66 1.24 -2.32 15.49
N PRO A 67 0.28 -2.60 16.39
CA PRO A 67 0.58 -2.82 17.81
C PRO A 67 0.87 -4.29 18.15
N ALA A 68 0.82 -5.21 17.17
CA ALA A 68 1.08 -6.62 17.43
C ALA A 68 2.53 -6.82 17.87
N ASP A 69 2.73 -7.73 18.82
CA ASP A 69 4.07 -8.01 19.35
C ASP A 69 5.00 -8.44 18.23
N PRO A 70 6.20 -7.85 18.14
CA PRO A 70 7.15 -8.19 17.10
C PRO A 70 7.76 -9.57 17.35
N VAL A 71 8.05 -10.28 16.26
CA VAL A 71 8.77 -11.55 16.30
C VAL A 71 9.86 -11.55 15.24
N GLN A 72 10.90 -12.36 15.44
CA GLN A 72 11.89 -12.60 14.41
C GLN A 72 11.29 -13.55 13.36
N MET A 73 11.35 -13.13 12.10
CA MET A 73 10.93 -13.94 10.96
C MET A 73 12.08 -13.99 9.95
N GLU A 74 12.28 -15.16 9.36
CA GLU A 74 13.20 -15.34 8.23
C GLU A 74 12.46 -15.08 6.92
N PHE A 75 13.07 -14.26 6.07
CA PHE A 75 12.60 -13.90 4.74
C PHE A 75 13.58 -14.44 3.73
N THR A 76 13.07 -14.98 2.63
CA THR A 76 13.89 -15.50 1.52
C THR A 76 13.51 -14.77 0.26
N ASP A 77 14.51 -14.16 -0.39
CA ASP A 77 14.34 -13.60 -1.73
C ASP A 77 14.02 -14.71 -2.71
N ARG A 78 12.94 -14.52 -3.47
CA ARG A 78 12.47 -15.52 -4.43
C ARG A 78 13.35 -15.61 -5.66
N LEU A 79 14.05 -14.52 -6.00
CA LEU A 79 14.88 -14.46 -7.20
C LEU A 79 16.31 -14.95 -6.92
N SER A 80 16.94 -14.47 -5.86
CA SER A 80 18.33 -14.82 -5.52
C SER A 80 18.48 -15.97 -4.52
N GLY A 81 17.40 -16.37 -3.83
CA GLY A 81 17.47 -17.33 -2.72
C GLY A 81 18.14 -16.78 -1.45
N LYS A 82 18.50 -15.49 -1.43
CA LYS A 82 19.13 -14.85 -0.28
C LYS A 82 18.16 -14.80 0.90
N THR A 83 18.62 -15.18 2.08
CA THR A 83 17.81 -15.07 3.30
C THR A 83 18.21 -13.88 4.16
N THR A 84 17.27 -13.37 4.94
CA THR A 84 17.50 -12.36 5.98
C THR A 84 16.52 -12.56 7.12
N ILE A 85 16.92 -12.23 8.34
CA ILE A 85 16.02 -12.24 9.50
C ILE A 85 15.64 -10.80 9.81
N MET A 86 14.35 -10.55 10.07
CA MET A 86 13.85 -9.25 10.52
C MET A 86 12.91 -9.41 11.70
N GLU A 87 12.95 -8.44 12.61
CA GLU A 87 11.95 -8.31 13.66
C GLU A 87 10.75 -7.52 13.12
N VAL A 88 9.58 -8.16 13.05
CA VAL A 88 8.37 -7.60 12.43
C VAL A 88 7.11 -7.83 13.27
N ALA A 89 6.20 -6.87 13.26
CA ALA A 89 4.83 -7.04 13.77
C ALA A 89 3.97 -7.84 12.76
N ALA A 90 2.63 -7.79 12.90
CA ALA A 90 1.70 -8.49 12.00
C ALA A 90 1.62 -7.88 10.58
N THR A 91 2.20 -6.71 10.33
CA THR A 91 2.35 -6.15 8.98
C THR A 91 3.76 -5.61 8.84
N TRP A 92 4.39 -5.86 7.69
CA TRP A 92 5.79 -5.52 7.43
C TRP A 92 5.98 -5.03 6.00
N LYS A 93 7.15 -4.45 5.73
CA LYS A 93 7.65 -4.23 4.38
C LYS A 93 8.71 -5.29 4.10
N ASP A 94 8.50 -6.08 3.06
CA ASP A 94 9.48 -7.03 2.55
C ASP A 94 10.68 -6.27 1.98
N LEU A 95 11.89 -6.67 2.36
CA LEU A 95 13.12 -5.98 1.96
C LEU A 95 13.62 -6.38 0.56
N PHE A 96 13.14 -7.49 0.02
CA PHE A 96 13.57 -7.99 -1.27
C PHE A 96 12.71 -7.44 -2.40
N ASP A 97 11.39 -7.60 -2.30
CA ASP A 97 10.47 -7.15 -3.35
C ASP A 97 9.83 -5.78 -3.06
N GLY A 98 10.08 -5.22 -1.87
CA GLY A 98 9.57 -3.92 -1.44
C GLY A 98 8.07 -3.91 -1.10
N THR A 99 7.40 -5.07 -1.11
CA THR A 99 5.97 -5.16 -0.87
C THR A 99 5.64 -5.04 0.61
N VAL A 100 4.61 -4.27 0.95
CA VAL A 100 4.03 -4.30 2.30
C VAL A 100 3.06 -5.47 2.42
N GLN A 101 3.20 -6.33 3.44
CA GLN A 101 2.39 -7.54 3.65
C GLN A 101 1.74 -7.59 5.04
N ILE A 102 0.79 -8.51 5.22
CA ILE A 102 0.06 -8.73 6.48
C ILE A 102 0.03 -10.22 6.78
N ASP A 103 0.45 -10.58 7.98
CA ASP A 103 0.26 -11.88 8.57
C ASP A 103 -1.13 -11.88 9.21
N LYS A 104 -2.04 -12.69 8.64
CA LYS A 104 -3.43 -12.75 9.07
C LYS A 104 -3.59 -13.48 10.40
N GLU A 105 -2.68 -14.40 10.72
CA GLU A 105 -2.73 -15.17 11.97
C GLU A 105 -2.34 -14.28 13.15
N ARG A 106 -1.32 -13.43 12.96
CA ARG A 106 -0.85 -12.48 13.99
C ARG A 106 -1.63 -11.17 14.03
N CYS A 107 -2.49 -10.91 13.06
CA CYS A 107 -3.26 -9.67 13.01
C CYS A 107 -4.34 -9.65 14.11
N LEU A 108 -4.35 -8.59 14.91
CA LEU A 108 -5.27 -8.40 16.04
C LEU A 108 -6.65 -7.83 15.66
N GLY A 109 -6.93 -7.56 14.38
CA GLY A 109 -8.20 -6.93 13.95
C GLY A 109 -8.37 -5.44 14.32
N CYS A 110 -7.48 -4.85 15.12
CA CYS A 110 -7.66 -3.52 15.73
C CYS A 110 -7.80 -2.29 14.81
N GLY A 111 -7.68 -2.40 13.49
CA GLY A 111 -7.88 -1.27 12.56
C GLY A 111 -6.81 -0.16 12.54
N ALA A 112 -5.84 -0.14 13.47
CA ALA A 112 -4.85 0.95 13.55
C ALA A 112 -4.06 1.20 12.24
N CYS A 113 -3.75 0.14 11.50
CA CYS A 113 -3.06 0.25 10.21
C CYS A 113 -3.95 0.81 9.08
N ALA A 114 -5.27 0.64 9.20
CA ALA A 114 -6.25 1.22 8.28
C ALA A 114 -6.37 2.72 8.51
N GLU A 115 -6.50 3.15 9.77
CA GLU A 115 -6.51 4.58 10.14
C GLU A 115 -5.22 5.30 9.76
N ALA A 116 -4.07 4.63 9.89
CA ALA A 116 -2.77 5.21 9.56
C ALA A 116 -2.51 5.35 8.05
N CYS A 117 -3.33 4.75 7.17
CA CYS A 117 -3.11 4.78 5.74
C CYS A 117 -3.66 6.08 5.11
N PRO A 118 -2.81 6.99 4.61
CA PRO A 118 -3.30 8.25 4.03
C PRO A 118 -4.08 8.07 2.72
N TYR A 119 -4.02 6.87 2.13
CA TYR A 119 -4.70 6.54 0.88
C TYR A 119 -6.02 5.78 1.07
N GLY A 120 -6.40 5.47 2.31
CA GLY A 120 -7.60 4.67 2.60
C GLY A 120 -7.57 3.27 1.97
N ALA A 121 -6.38 2.69 1.81
CA ALA A 121 -6.17 1.46 1.05
C ALA A 121 -6.18 0.17 1.91
N ARG A 122 -6.68 0.28 3.13
CA ARG A 122 -6.75 -0.78 4.14
C ARG A 122 -8.10 -0.71 4.84
N TYR A 123 -8.64 -1.87 5.19
CA TYR A 123 -9.87 -2.04 5.97
C TYR A 123 -9.72 -3.24 6.91
N VAL A 124 -10.67 -3.46 7.81
CA VAL A 124 -10.75 -4.69 8.61
C VAL A 124 -11.77 -5.60 7.94
N ASN A 125 -11.33 -6.74 7.45
CA ASN A 125 -12.20 -7.74 6.84
C ASN A 125 -12.88 -8.54 7.97
N PRO A 126 -14.21 -8.44 8.14
CA PRO A 126 -14.94 -9.15 9.18
C PRO A 126 -15.04 -10.66 8.93
N ASP A 127 -14.84 -11.11 7.68
CA ASP A 127 -14.94 -12.53 7.31
C ASP A 127 -13.65 -13.31 7.65
N LEU A 128 -12.61 -12.61 8.13
CA LEU A 128 -11.34 -13.22 8.50
C LEU A 128 -11.22 -13.32 10.03
N GLY A 129 -11.57 -14.48 10.59
CA GLY A 129 -11.47 -14.76 12.03
C GLY A 129 -12.47 -13.96 12.88
N GLU A 130 -12.50 -14.24 14.19
CA GLU A 130 -13.52 -13.71 15.11
C GLU A 130 -13.51 -12.17 15.21
N ASP A 131 -12.34 -11.56 15.40
CA ASP A 131 -12.19 -10.11 15.51
C ASP A 131 -12.06 -9.38 14.16
N GLY A 132 -12.16 -10.11 13.04
CA GLY A 132 -11.75 -9.63 11.72
C GLY A 132 -10.24 -9.45 11.58
N LYS A 133 -9.71 -9.43 10.34
CA LYS A 133 -8.29 -9.13 10.06
C LYS A 133 -8.14 -7.97 9.10
N ALA A 134 -7.13 -7.14 9.33
CA ALA A 134 -6.79 -6.06 8.40
C ALA A 134 -6.50 -6.61 7.00
N ASP A 135 -7.06 -6.02 5.95
CA ASP A 135 -6.88 -6.43 4.57
C ASP A 135 -6.61 -5.27 3.62
N LYS A 136 -5.97 -5.59 2.48
CA LYS A 136 -5.53 -4.65 1.43
C LYS A 136 -5.05 -5.40 0.19
N CYS A 137 -4.73 -4.68 -0.88
CA CYS A 137 -3.95 -5.25 -1.98
C CYS A 137 -2.60 -5.82 -1.46
N SER A 138 -2.28 -7.05 -1.86
CA SER A 138 -1.00 -7.73 -1.61
C SER A 138 -0.04 -7.65 -2.80
N PHE A 139 -0.40 -6.93 -3.87
CA PHE A 139 0.18 -7.08 -5.21
C PHE A 139 0.10 -8.51 -5.76
N CYS A 140 -0.87 -9.30 -5.27
CA CYS A 140 -1.05 -10.70 -5.65
C CYS A 140 0.24 -11.50 -5.47
N VAL A 141 0.88 -11.34 -4.30
CA VAL A 141 2.23 -11.86 -4.03
C VAL A 141 2.33 -13.38 -4.24
N GLU A 142 1.24 -14.11 -4.07
CA GLU A 142 1.14 -15.55 -4.30
C GLU A 142 1.07 -15.88 -5.80
N ARG A 143 0.38 -15.07 -6.61
CA ARG A 143 0.36 -15.20 -8.07
C ARG A 143 1.72 -14.87 -8.68
N THR A 144 2.31 -13.76 -8.25
CA THR A 144 3.61 -13.32 -8.76
C THR A 144 4.73 -14.27 -8.35
N ALA A 145 4.59 -14.98 -7.22
CA ALA A 145 5.51 -16.04 -6.80
C ALA A 145 5.66 -17.16 -7.83
N ILE A 146 4.59 -17.45 -8.59
CA ILE A 146 4.55 -18.52 -9.60
C ILE A 146 4.59 -17.98 -11.03
N GLY A 147 5.06 -16.74 -11.21
CA GLY A 147 5.23 -16.12 -12.52
C GLY A 147 3.94 -15.64 -13.19
N LEU A 148 2.83 -15.59 -12.46
CA LEU A 148 1.57 -15.03 -12.97
C LEU A 148 1.49 -13.51 -12.72
N GLU A 149 0.77 -12.81 -13.60
CA GLU A 149 0.42 -11.42 -13.37
C GLU A 149 -0.59 -11.27 -12.22
N PRO A 150 -0.60 -10.13 -11.51
CA PRO A 150 -1.69 -9.79 -10.61
C PRO A 150 -3.05 -9.86 -11.33
N ALA A 151 -4.09 -10.37 -10.66
CA ALA A 151 -5.40 -10.56 -11.28
C ALA A 151 -5.98 -9.26 -11.90
N CYS A 152 -5.71 -8.12 -11.26
CA CYS A 152 -6.15 -6.81 -11.75
C CYS A 152 -5.41 -6.34 -13.02
N VAL A 153 -4.22 -6.87 -13.28
CA VAL A 153 -3.42 -6.63 -14.50
C VAL A 153 -3.89 -7.56 -15.60
N GLN A 154 -3.95 -8.87 -15.32
CA GLN A 154 -4.35 -9.89 -16.28
C GLN A 154 -5.74 -9.62 -16.88
N THR A 155 -6.70 -9.15 -16.08
CA THR A 155 -8.06 -8.85 -16.56
C THR A 155 -8.16 -7.51 -17.32
N CYS A 156 -7.13 -6.67 -17.29
CA CYS A 156 -7.20 -5.31 -17.80
C CYS A 156 -7.13 -5.29 -19.33
N LEU A 157 -8.31 -5.40 -19.98
CA LEU A 157 -8.44 -5.43 -21.44
C LEU A 157 -7.75 -4.25 -22.15
N ALA A 158 -7.77 -3.06 -21.53
CA ALA A 158 -7.15 -1.87 -22.10
C ALA A 158 -5.63 -1.79 -21.86
N GLY A 159 -5.04 -2.69 -21.07
CA GLY A 159 -3.63 -2.63 -20.70
C GLY A 159 -3.25 -1.39 -19.90
N ALA A 160 -4.19 -0.88 -19.09
CA ALA A 160 -4.01 0.32 -18.28
C ALA A 160 -3.21 0.07 -16.99
N ARG A 161 -3.23 -1.14 -16.44
CA ARG A 161 -2.46 -1.53 -15.25
C ARG A 161 -1.22 -2.29 -15.70
N ILE A 162 -0.04 -1.84 -15.29
CA ILE A 162 1.24 -2.41 -15.70
C ILE A 162 2.06 -2.73 -14.46
N PHE A 163 2.37 -4.00 -14.26
CA PHE A 163 3.12 -4.49 -13.11
C PHE A 163 4.56 -4.86 -13.49
N GLY A 164 5.47 -4.78 -12.53
CA GLY A 164 6.88 -5.02 -12.75
C GLY A 164 7.76 -4.38 -11.68
N ASP A 165 9.06 -4.67 -11.76
CA ASP A 165 10.08 -4.17 -10.85
C ASP A 165 10.53 -2.75 -11.23
N LEU A 166 10.50 -1.84 -10.26
CA LEU A 166 10.95 -0.46 -10.42
C LEU A 166 12.48 -0.32 -10.39
N HIS A 167 13.20 -1.32 -9.87
CA HIS A 167 14.66 -1.32 -9.80
C HIS A 167 15.32 -1.85 -11.08
N ASP A 168 14.62 -2.68 -11.86
CA ASP A 168 15.06 -3.07 -13.20
C ASP A 168 14.86 -1.91 -14.20
N PRO A 169 15.94 -1.29 -14.71
CA PRO A 169 15.84 -0.16 -15.64
C PRO A 169 15.31 -0.54 -17.04
N HIS A 170 15.22 -1.83 -17.34
CA HIS A 170 14.68 -2.39 -18.58
C HIS A 170 13.22 -2.82 -18.46
N SER A 171 12.64 -2.77 -17.26
CA SER A 171 11.25 -3.16 -17.05
C SER A 171 10.26 -2.20 -17.71
N LYS A 172 9.06 -2.70 -18.03
CA LYS A 172 8.00 -1.87 -18.60
C LYS A 172 7.59 -0.73 -17.66
N VAL A 173 7.60 -0.97 -16.35
CA VAL A 173 7.27 0.08 -15.38
C VAL A 173 8.34 1.18 -15.34
N ALA A 174 9.63 0.83 -15.47
CA ALA A 174 10.72 1.80 -15.53
C ALA A 174 10.66 2.67 -16.78
N GLU A 175 10.21 2.14 -17.93
CA GLU A 175 9.95 2.92 -19.15
C GLU A 175 8.93 4.04 -18.88
N TYR A 176 7.82 3.72 -18.22
CA TYR A 176 6.78 4.70 -17.89
C TYR A 176 7.24 5.73 -16.85
N VAL A 177 8.11 5.34 -15.91
CA VAL A 177 8.78 6.29 -15.01
C VAL A 177 9.59 7.31 -15.81
N LYS A 178 10.40 6.86 -16.78
CA LYS A 178 11.18 7.75 -17.66
C LYS A 178 10.29 8.66 -18.50
N LYS A 179 9.08 8.21 -18.87
CA LYS A 179 8.06 9.01 -19.58
C LYS A 179 7.34 10.04 -18.70
N GLY A 180 7.62 10.08 -17.40
CA GLY A 180 7.03 11.05 -16.47
C GLY A 180 5.83 10.54 -15.68
N ALA A 181 5.73 9.22 -15.43
CA ALA A 181 4.72 8.71 -14.50
C ALA A 181 4.93 9.28 -13.08
N ILE A 182 3.87 9.83 -12.49
CA ILE A 182 3.91 10.58 -11.23
C ILE A 182 3.40 9.77 -10.04
N LYS A 183 3.88 10.12 -8.84
CA LYS A 183 3.36 9.62 -7.56
C LYS A 183 2.21 10.52 -7.08
N LEU A 184 1.23 9.94 -6.38
CA LEU A 184 0.26 10.73 -5.61
C LEU A 184 0.85 11.02 -4.22
N GLU A 185 1.69 12.03 -4.18
CA GLU A 185 2.48 12.41 -3.01
C GLU A 185 2.42 13.94 -2.84
N SER A 186 2.29 14.40 -1.60
CA SER A 186 2.36 15.83 -1.24
C SER A 186 3.54 16.06 -0.29
N ASP A 187 3.90 17.31 -0.03
CA ASP A 187 4.95 17.64 0.95
C ASP A 187 4.62 17.15 2.36
N ALA A 188 3.33 17.15 2.73
CA ALA A 188 2.85 16.65 4.01
C ALA A 188 2.83 15.12 4.09
N VAL A 189 2.72 14.43 2.96
CA VAL A 189 2.59 12.97 2.87
C VAL A 189 3.68 12.42 1.96
N LYS A 190 4.94 12.52 2.42
CA LYS A 190 6.14 12.14 1.66
C LYS A 190 6.66 10.76 2.07
N ILE A 191 5.88 9.72 1.80
CA ILE A 191 6.13 8.34 2.23
C ILE A 191 6.49 7.38 1.09
N GLY A 192 6.70 7.89 -0.12
CA GLY A 192 7.15 7.17 -1.30
C GLY A 192 6.16 6.11 -1.79
N PRO A 193 4.97 6.46 -2.29
CA PRO A 193 4.07 5.48 -2.91
C PRO A 193 4.70 4.86 -4.16
N ASN A 194 4.55 3.54 -4.34
CA ASN A 194 5.14 2.77 -5.45
C ASN A 194 4.17 2.48 -6.61
N VAL A 195 2.89 2.83 -6.47
CA VAL A 195 1.97 2.96 -7.60
C VAL A 195 2.12 4.36 -8.19
N ARG A 196 2.30 4.44 -9.50
CA ARG A 196 2.45 5.71 -10.23
C ARG A 196 1.43 5.81 -11.36
N TYR A 197 1.10 7.04 -11.73
CA TYR A 197 0.08 7.34 -12.73
C TYR A 197 0.71 8.02 -13.93
N TYR A 198 0.29 7.62 -15.13
CA TYR A 198 0.72 8.20 -16.39
C TYR A 198 -0.50 8.66 -17.18
N GLY A 199 -0.38 9.77 -17.90
CA GLY A 199 -1.38 10.21 -18.86
C GLY A 199 -1.28 11.69 -19.21
N LYS A 200 -2.33 12.22 -19.83
CA LYS A 200 -2.39 13.62 -20.27
C LYS A 200 -2.28 14.57 -19.08
N LYS A 201 -1.58 15.70 -19.26
CA LYS A 201 -1.37 16.71 -18.22
C LYS A 201 -2.65 17.13 -17.50
N ARG A 202 -3.73 17.37 -18.26
CA ARG A 202 -5.06 17.72 -17.72
C ARG A 202 -5.65 16.64 -16.81
N ASP A 203 -5.48 15.37 -17.16
CA ASP A 203 -6.03 14.24 -16.41
C ASP A 203 -5.19 13.98 -15.15
N LEU A 204 -3.85 14.11 -15.26
CA LEU A 204 -2.95 14.08 -14.12
C LEU A 204 -3.19 15.26 -13.16
N SER A 205 -3.44 16.46 -13.67
CA SER A 205 -3.76 17.64 -12.86
C SER A 205 -5.09 17.46 -12.10
N LEU A 206 -6.10 16.88 -12.74
CA LEU A 206 -7.36 16.54 -12.08
C LEU A 206 -7.15 15.47 -11.00
N LEU A 207 -6.38 14.42 -11.31
CA LEU A 207 -6.08 13.35 -10.38
C LEU A 207 -5.33 13.87 -9.14
N THR A 208 -4.24 14.61 -9.32
CA THR A 208 -3.41 15.07 -8.19
C THR A 208 -4.14 16.07 -7.30
N SER A 209 -4.87 17.02 -7.90
CA SER A 209 -5.66 18.00 -7.14
C SER A 209 -6.79 17.37 -6.33
N THR A 210 -7.33 16.23 -6.78
CA THR A 210 -8.49 15.60 -6.14
C THR A 210 -8.11 14.46 -5.19
N CYS A 211 -7.06 13.70 -5.51
CA CYS A 211 -6.78 12.41 -4.86
C CYS A 211 -5.44 12.34 -4.13
N THR A 212 -4.55 13.33 -4.27
CA THR A 212 -3.31 13.36 -3.49
C THR A 212 -3.62 13.72 -2.03
N PRO A 213 -3.25 12.89 -1.04
CA PRO A 213 -3.45 13.20 0.36
C PRO A 213 -2.71 14.46 0.78
N GLN A 214 -3.37 15.36 1.51
CA GLN A 214 -2.81 16.66 1.94
C GLN A 214 -2.34 16.66 3.41
N SER A 215 -2.61 15.60 4.16
CA SER A 215 -2.21 15.47 5.55
C SER A 215 -2.05 14.00 5.96
N MET A 216 -1.24 13.78 6.99
CA MET A 216 -1.08 12.46 7.62
C MET A 216 -2.23 12.21 8.61
N PRO A 217 -2.81 11.00 8.67
CA PRO A 217 -3.85 10.68 9.64
C PRO A 217 -3.37 10.83 11.09
N GLN A 218 -4.23 11.35 11.97
CA GLN A 218 -3.90 11.69 13.37
C GLN A 218 -3.36 10.50 14.20
N ALA A 219 -3.81 9.27 13.93
CA ALA A 219 -3.34 8.05 14.59
C ALA A 219 -1.82 7.86 14.43
N SER A 220 -1.28 8.28 13.28
CA SER A 220 0.16 8.26 12.99
C SER A 220 0.91 9.24 13.91
N LEU A 221 0.38 10.45 14.12
CA LEU A 221 1.05 11.49 14.90
C LEU A 221 1.11 11.16 16.40
N ARG A 222 0.01 10.71 17.00
CA ARG A 222 -0.03 10.37 18.43
C ARG A 222 0.89 9.21 18.77
N ARG A 223 0.89 8.12 17.99
CA ARG A 223 1.75 6.96 18.24
C ARG A 223 3.22 7.23 17.93
N ILE A 224 3.55 7.97 16.87
CA ILE A 224 4.94 8.40 16.60
C ILE A 224 5.45 9.25 17.77
N PHE A 225 4.65 10.20 18.26
CA PHE A 225 5.02 11.05 19.38
C PHE A 225 5.19 10.25 20.68
N LEU A 226 4.22 9.39 21.03
CA LEU A 226 4.30 8.54 22.21
C LEU A 226 5.47 7.54 22.14
N ALA A 227 5.65 6.87 21.00
CA ALA A 227 6.75 5.92 20.79
C ALA A 227 8.11 6.61 20.87
N ARG A 228 8.24 7.86 20.38
CA ARG A 228 9.49 8.62 20.48
C ARG A 228 9.80 9.06 21.91
N MET A 229 8.79 9.32 22.74
CA MET A 229 8.95 9.61 24.17
C MET A 229 9.19 8.35 25.03
N LEU A 230 8.57 7.22 24.68
CA LEU A 230 8.61 5.99 25.48
C LEU A 230 9.75 5.02 25.09
N LYS A 231 10.27 5.08 23.86
CA LYS A 231 11.40 4.24 23.41
C LYS A 231 12.66 4.37 24.28
N PRO A 232 13.07 5.56 24.75
CA PRO A 232 14.18 5.69 25.71
C PRO A 232 13.89 4.94 27.01
N LEU A 233 12.69 5.14 27.58
CA LEU A 233 12.26 4.56 28.86
C LEU A 233 12.16 3.03 28.80
N ALA A 234 11.59 2.48 27.72
CA ALA A 234 11.50 1.03 27.52
C ALA A 234 12.88 0.38 27.32
N LYS A 235 13.84 1.09 26.71
CA LYS A 235 15.22 0.62 26.52
C LYS A 235 16.02 0.68 27.83
N GLU A 236 15.71 1.61 28.71
CA GLU A 236 16.27 1.73 30.06
C GLU A 236 15.71 0.65 31.01
N ALA A 237 14.39 0.40 30.97
CA ALA A 237 13.76 -0.66 31.76
C ALA A 237 14.30 -2.06 31.40
N LYS A 238 14.55 -2.34 30.12
CA LYS A 238 15.18 -3.60 29.68
C LYS A 238 16.66 -3.73 30.07
N ARG A 239 17.35 -2.62 30.41
CA ARG A 239 18.77 -2.62 30.82
C ARG A 239 18.97 -2.72 32.33
N ASN A 240 17.92 -2.47 33.13
CA ASN A 240 18.02 -2.52 34.59
C ASN A 240 16.85 -3.30 35.21
N PRO A 241 16.99 -4.62 35.42
CA PRO A 241 15.91 -5.48 35.90
C PRO A 241 15.48 -5.19 37.35
N LEU A 242 16.15 -4.29 38.07
CA LEU A 242 15.77 -3.88 39.44
C LEU A 242 14.58 -2.90 39.49
N LEU A 243 14.10 -2.36 38.35
CA LEU A 243 12.92 -1.49 38.32
C LEU A 243 11.58 -2.24 38.35
N HIS A 244 11.57 -3.58 38.33
CA HIS A 244 10.33 -4.37 38.37
C HIS A 244 9.74 -4.59 39.78
N LEU A 245 10.32 -4.02 40.84
CA LEU A 245 9.92 -4.29 42.23
C LEU A 245 9.27 -3.10 42.96
N LEU A 246 8.87 -2.02 42.27
CA LEU A 246 8.22 -0.87 42.91
C LEU A 246 7.02 -0.29 42.13
N GLY A 247 6.18 -1.15 41.55
CA GLY A 247 4.93 -0.74 40.91
C GLY A 247 3.90 -1.85 40.88
#